data_AF-A0A7W3P523-F1
#
_entry.id   AF-A0A7W3P523-F1
#
_cell.length_a   1.000
_cell.length_b   1.000
_cell.length_c   1.000
_cell.angle_alpha   90.00
_cell.angle_beta   90.00
_cell.angle_gamma   90.00
#
_symmetry.space_group_name_H-M   'P 1'
#
loop_
_entity.id
_entity.type
_entity.pdbx_description
1 polymer ?
#
loop_
_entity_poly.entity_id
_entity_poly.type
_entity_poly.pdbx_seq_one_letter_code
_entity_poly.pdbx_strand_id
1 'polypeptide(L)'
;MTSLPGAPTGPVAGPATPTRPPQFTAQPQLATTIRRSAVDRMWAPVLILMLVPVLLLVGLTVLVAVTEDGGFGLVFGLITLLMLGFAGMLAGFWWRLRTLRDPLVISPAGVGYTTLSGVMAVPWEAVQVVQVESAGLGARLNVRLWPGLAPNAPGVTATVPRWFWRRTLRTGLYLPFRMLEQDPTLVLAAINDLSGGRHRPALPR
;
A
#
# COMPACT_ATOMS: atom_id res chain seq x y z
N MET A 1 -5.73 -55.06 -68.01
CA MET A 1 -6.42 -54.85 -66.71
C MET A 1 -5.33 -54.66 -65.69
N THR A 2 -5.05 -53.40 -65.34
CA THR A 2 -3.83 -52.99 -64.64
C THR A 2 -4.23 -52.49 -63.26
N SER A 3 -3.89 -53.24 -62.21
CA SER A 3 -4.12 -52.86 -60.82
C SER A 3 -2.95 -51.99 -60.31
N LEU A 4 -3.28 -50.84 -59.74
CA LEU A 4 -2.34 -49.94 -59.05
C LEU A 4 -2.24 -50.31 -57.56
N PRO A 5 -1.06 -50.31 -56.94
CA PRO A 5 -0.88 -50.59 -55.52
C PRO A 5 -1.27 -49.38 -54.65
N GLY A 6 -1.97 -49.65 -53.55
CA GLY A 6 -2.47 -48.66 -52.59
C GLY A 6 -1.38 -48.00 -51.76
N ALA A 7 -1.54 -46.70 -51.53
CA ALA A 7 -0.66 -45.89 -50.69
C ALA A 7 -0.98 -46.06 -49.19
N PRO A 8 0.03 -46.14 -48.31
CA PRO A 8 -0.18 -46.20 -46.86
C PRO A 8 -0.52 -44.81 -46.30
N THR A 9 -1.69 -44.70 -45.66
CA THR A 9 -2.10 -43.53 -44.89
C THR A 9 -1.39 -43.53 -43.53
N GLY A 10 -0.34 -42.72 -43.39
CA GLY A 10 0.32 -42.45 -42.11
C GLY A 10 -0.55 -41.55 -41.19
N PRO A 11 -0.35 -41.63 -39.86
CA PRO A 11 -1.12 -40.86 -38.90
C PRO A 11 -0.85 -39.36 -39.04
N VAL A 12 -1.92 -38.58 -39.16
CA VAL A 12 -1.91 -37.12 -39.21
C VAL A 12 -1.41 -36.59 -37.86
N ALA A 13 -0.28 -35.87 -37.87
CA ALA A 13 0.26 -35.19 -36.70
C ALA A 13 -0.75 -34.14 -36.21
N GLY A 14 -1.28 -34.35 -35.00
CA GLY A 14 -2.18 -33.39 -34.35
C GLY A 14 -1.49 -32.05 -34.07
N PRO A 15 -2.25 -30.95 -33.96
CA PRO A 15 -1.72 -29.62 -33.72
C PRO A 15 -0.89 -29.60 -32.42
N ALA A 16 0.32 -29.05 -32.51
CA ALA A 16 1.23 -28.89 -31.38
C ALA A 16 0.51 -28.16 -30.24
N THR A 17 0.35 -28.84 -29.10
CA THR A 17 -0.19 -28.26 -27.87
C THR A 17 0.61 -26.99 -27.55
N PRO A 18 -0.04 -25.83 -27.40
CA PRO A 18 0.66 -24.59 -27.06
C PRO A 18 1.42 -24.83 -25.76
N THR A 19 2.75 -24.69 -25.83
CA THR A 19 3.65 -24.73 -24.70
C THR A 19 3.17 -23.69 -23.70
N ARG A 20 2.61 -24.19 -22.58
CA ARG A 20 2.26 -23.37 -21.42
C ARG A 20 3.50 -22.52 -21.09
N PRO A 21 3.40 -21.18 -21.01
CA PRO A 21 4.54 -20.36 -20.66
C PRO A 21 5.13 -20.88 -19.34
N PRO A 22 6.47 -20.84 -19.20
CA PRO A 22 7.15 -21.35 -18.01
C PRO A 22 6.47 -20.75 -16.79
N GLN A 23 5.91 -21.63 -15.96
CA GLN A 23 5.45 -21.23 -14.64
C GLN A 23 6.69 -20.69 -13.93
N PHE A 24 6.78 -19.36 -13.78
CA PHE A 24 7.70 -18.75 -12.85
C PHE A 24 7.47 -19.49 -11.52
N THR A 25 8.44 -20.31 -11.12
CA THR A 25 8.47 -20.88 -9.78
C THR A 25 8.41 -19.69 -8.85
N ALA A 26 7.25 -19.50 -8.22
CA ALA A 26 6.98 -18.39 -7.32
C ALA A 26 8.06 -18.41 -6.26
N GLN A 27 9.07 -17.54 -6.40
CA GLN A 27 10.01 -17.31 -5.34
C GLN A 27 9.19 -16.96 -4.09
N PRO A 28 9.55 -17.48 -2.91
CA PRO A 28 8.83 -17.19 -1.69
C PRO A 28 8.90 -15.68 -1.45
N GLN A 29 7.82 -14.99 -1.82
CA GLN A 29 7.64 -13.57 -1.60
C GLN A 29 6.65 -13.43 -0.45
N LEU A 30 7.03 -12.65 0.56
CA LEU A 30 6.11 -12.29 1.63
C LEU A 30 5.39 -11.00 1.22
N ALA A 31 4.20 -11.15 0.66
CA ALA A 31 3.28 -10.04 0.43
C ALA A 31 2.48 -9.79 1.71
N THR A 32 2.56 -8.56 2.24
CA THR A 32 1.83 -8.20 3.45
C THR A 32 0.44 -7.68 3.13
N THR A 33 -0.58 -8.09 3.87
CA THR A 33 -1.96 -7.60 3.65
C THR A 33 -2.32 -6.57 4.71
N ILE A 34 -3.10 -5.55 4.32
CA ILE A 34 -3.61 -4.57 5.27
C ILE A 34 -4.76 -5.17 6.05
N ARG A 35 -4.65 -5.13 7.38
CA ARG A 35 -5.73 -5.51 8.28
C ARG A 35 -6.81 -4.44 8.25
N ARG A 36 -7.82 -4.63 7.40
CA ARG A 36 -8.93 -3.66 7.24
C ARG A 36 -9.57 -3.28 8.57
N SER A 37 -9.81 -4.26 9.44
CA SER A 37 -10.40 -4.02 10.77
C SER A 37 -9.53 -3.18 11.70
N ALA A 38 -8.21 -3.12 11.49
CA ALA A 38 -7.32 -2.25 12.26
C ALA A 38 -7.32 -0.82 11.72
N VAL A 39 -7.36 -0.66 10.39
CA VAL A 39 -7.57 0.64 9.75
C VAL A 39 -8.91 1.23 10.21
N ASP A 40 -9.95 0.40 10.28
CA ASP A 40 -11.29 0.81 10.71
C ASP A 40 -11.32 1.23 12.16
N ARG A 41 -10.75 0.44 13.07
CA ARG A 41 -10.66 0.81 14.48
C ARG A 41 -9.89 2.12 14.70
N MET A 42 -8.91 2.40 13.85
CA MET A 42 -8.12 3.63 13.95
C MET A 42 -8.87 4.86 13.41
N TRP A 43 -9.60 4.73 12.31
CA TRP A 43 -10.25 5.86 11.63
C TRP A 43 -11.71 6.06 12.00
N ALA A 44 -12.43 5.01 12.41
CA ALA A 44 -13.83 5.09 12.82
C ALA A 44 -14.09 6.17 13.88
N PRO A 45 -13.34 6.29 14.99
CA PRO A 45 -13.60 7.33 15.98
C PRO A 45 -13.40 8.73 15.41
N VAL A 46 -12.40 8.93 14.53
CA VAL A 46 -12.15 10.21 13.87
C VAL A 46 -13.31 10.57 12.93
N LEU A 47 -13.79 9.62 12.15
CA LEU A 47 -14.91 9.82 11.23
C LEU A 47 -16.23 10.07 11.99
N ILE A 48 -16.48 9.35 13.08
CA ILE A 48 -17.66 9.55 13.94
C ILE A 48 -17.60 10.94 14.60
N LEU A 49 -16.45 11.29 15.19
CA LEU A 49 -16.24 12.59 15.82
C LEU A 49 -16.40 13.73 14.81
N MET A 50 -16.02 13.52 13.55
CA MET A 50 -16.19 14.50 12.47
C MET A 50 -17.63 14.58 11.96
N LEU A 51 -18.38 13.48 11.98
CA LEU A 51 -19.76 13.43 11.50
C LEU A 51 -20.70 14.26 12.37
N VAL A 52 -20.52 14.23 13.70
CA VAL A 52 -21.37 14.96 14.65
C VAL A 52 -21.42 16.48 14.38
N PRO A 53 -20.29 17.22 14.32
CA PRO A 53 -20.33 18.65 14.04
C PRO A 53 -20.85 18.96 12.64
N VAL A 54 -20.57 18.11 11.64
CA VAL A 54 -21.12 18.28 10.28
C VAL A 54 -22.64 18.21 10.30
N LEU A 55 -23.23 17.21 10.95
CA LEU A 55 -24.68 17.07 11.05
C LEU A 55 -25.31 18.25 11.80
N LEU A 56 -24.67 18.72 12.88
CA LEU A 56 -25.12 19.87 13.64
C LEU A 56 -25.09 21.15 12.79
N LEU A 57 -24.02 21.36 12.02
CA LEU A 57 -23.88 22.55 11.14
C LEU A 57 -24.88 22.53 9.99
N VAL A 58 -25.16 21.36 9.42
CA VAL A 58 -26.23 21.18 8.42
C VAL A 58 -27.58 21.54 9.02
N GLY A 59 -27.92 21.00 10.19
CA GLY A 59 -29.17 21.32 10.88
C GLY A 59 -29.30 22.81 11.20
N LEU A 60 -28.23 23.44 11.69
CA LEU A 60 -28.18 24.87 11.97
C LEU A 60 -28.34 25.71 10.70
N THR A 61 -27.72 25.29 9.59
CA THR A 61 -27.83 25.99 8.31
C THR A 61 -29.27 25.94 7.79
N VAL A 62 -29.93 24.78 7.87
CA VAL A 62 -31.33 24.64 7.48
C VAL A 62 -32.23 25.49 8.36
N LEU A 63 -32.00 25.49 9.68
CA LEU A 63 -32.76 26.31 10.62
C LEU A 63 -32.64 27.80 10.27
N VAL A 64 -31.41 28.32 10.14
CA VAL A 64 -31.14 29.73 9.80
C VAL A 64 -31.76 30.10 8.45
N ALA A 65 -31.65 29.21 7.45
CA ALA A 65 -32.22 29.45 6.13
C ALA A 65 -33.76 29.54 6.12
N VAL A 66 -34.44 28.99 7.13
CA VAL A 66 -35.90 29.04 7.27
C VAL A 66 -36.34 30.20 8.17
N THR A 67 -35.53 30.57 9.17
CA THR A 67 -35.91 31.60 10.15
C THR A 67 -35.46 33.01 9.80
N GLU A 68 -34.44 33.16 8.96
CA GLU A 68 -33.88 34.47 8.63
C GLU A 68 -33.81 34.73 7.13
N ASP A 69 -34.36 35.86 6.70
CA ASP A 69 -34.27 36.37 5.32
C ASP A 69 -32.93 37.08 5.03
N GLY A 70 -31.91 36.84 5.86
CA GLY A 70 -30.66 37.59 5.91
C GLY A 70 -29.42 36.86 5.38
N GLY A 71 -28.31 37.60 5.26
CA GLY A 71 -27.01 37.08 4.80
C GLY A 71 -26.38 35.99 5.70
N PHE A 72 -26.91 35.73 6.88
CA PHE A 72 -26.42 34.69 7.79
C PHE A 72 -26.56 33.28 7.21
N GLY A 73 -27.63 33.01 6.44
CA GLY A 73 -27.79 31.72 5.75
C GLY A 73 -26.64 31.41 4.79
N LEU A 74 -26.10 32.44 4.11
CA LEU A 74 -24.94 32.29 3.24
C LEU A 74 -23.67 31.94 4.02
N VAL A 75 -23.45 32.59 5.18
CA VAL A 75 -22.26 32.32 6.02
C VAL A 75 -22.29 30.89 6.55
N PHE A 76 -23.41 30.47 7.16
CA PHE A 76 -23.56 29.10 7.64
C PHE A 76 -23.52 28.07 6.51
N GLY A 77 -24.12 28.39 5.36
CA GLY A 77 -24.04 27.56 4.16
C GLY A 77 -22.60 27.35 3.69
N LEU A 78 -21.79 28.40 3.64
CA LEU A 78 -20.38 28.31 3.25
C LEU A 78 -19.57 27.48 4.26
N ILE A 79 -19.76 27.70 5.56
CA ILE A 79 -19.07 26.92 6.61
C ILE A 79 -19.47 25.44 6.51
N THR A 80 -20.76 25.14 6.32
CA THR A 80 -21.26 23.78 6.12
C THR A 80 -20.63 23.13 4.90
N LEU A 81 -20.55 23.85 3.78
CA LEU A 81 -19.95 23.34 2.55
C LEU A 81 -18.46 23.01 2.75
N LEU A 82 -17.71 23.88 3.42
CA LEU A 82 -16.30 23.66 3.74
C LEU A 82 -16.12 22.44 4.66
N MET A 83 -16.96 22.30 5.68
CA MET A 83 -16.94 21.17 6.61
C MET A 83 -17.30 19.85 5.91
N LEU A 84 -18.30 19.84 5.02
CA LEU A 84 -18.63 18.69 4.18
C LEU A 84 -17.49 18.31 3.25
N GLY A 85 -16.86 19.30 2.60
CA GLY A 85 -15.68 19.07 1.75
C GLY A 85 -14.52 18.43 2.52
N PHE A 86 -14.24 18.93 3.72
CA PHE A 86 -13.20 18.38 4.58
C PHE A 86 -13.54 16.95 5.07
N ALA A 87 -14.78 16.70 5.49
CA ALA A 87 -15.24 15.37 5.87
C ALA A 87 -15.15 14.37 4.70
N GLY A 88 -15.54 14.81 3.49
CA GLY A 88 -15.41 14.04 2.26
C GLY A 88 -13.95 13.73 1.91
N MET A 89 -13.04 14.69 2.10
CA MET A 89 -11.60 14.48 1.93
C MET A 89 -11.06 13.41 2.90
N LEU A 90 -11.44 13.47 4.18
CA LEU A 90 -11.04 12.48 5.19
C LEU A 90 -11.61 11.09 4.87
N ALA A 91 -12.88 11.00 4.50
CA ALA A 91 -13.52 9.76 4.09
C ALA A 91 -12.86 9.17 2.85
N GLY A 92 -12.52 10.00 1.86
CA GLY A 92 -11.79 9.60 0.67
C GLY A 92 -10.37 9.09 0.99
N PHE A 93 -9.66 9.75 1.90
CA PHE A 93 -8.36 9.30 2.38
C PHE A 93 -8.45 7.92 3.06
N TRP A 94 -9.41 7.75 3.97
CA TRP A 94 -9.68 6.47 4.62
C TRP A 94 -10.07 5.36 3.63
N TRP A 95 -10.92 5.66 2.65
CA TRP A 95 -11.30 4.72 1.60
C TRP A 95 -10.08 4.27 0.80
N ARG A 96 -9.23 5.21 0.36
CA ARG A 96 -8.02 4.89 -0.37
C ARG A 96 -7.06 4.00 0.44
N LEU A 97 -6.91 4.25 1.75
CA LEU A 97 -6.12 3.37 2.62
C LEU A 97 -6.63 1.93 2.61
N ARG A 98 -7.96 1.72 2.61
CA ARG A 98 -8.56 0.38 2.54
C ARG A 98 -8.34 -0.33 1.20
N THR A 99 -8.14 0.43 0.13
CA THR A 99 -7.91 -0.12 -1.22
C THR A 99 -6.47 -0.50 -1.49
N LEU A 100 -5.51 -0.07 -0.66
CA LEU A 100 -4.11 -0.44 -0.81
C LEU A 100 -3.97 -1.96 -0.65
N ARG A 101 -3.57 -2.61 -1.74
CA ARG A 101 -3.14 -4.01 -1.74
C ARG A 101 -1.63 -4.04 -1.57
N ASP A 102 -1.15 -4.96 -0.75
CA ASP A 102 0.27 -5.25 -0.59
C ASP A 102 1.14 -4.01 -0.27
N PRO A 103 0.90 -3.35 0.89
CA PRO A 103 1.66 -2.16 1.33
C PRO A 103 3.16 -2.42 1.48
N LEU A 104 3.54 -3.67 1.77
CA LEU A 104 4.91 -4.12 1.87
C LEU A 104 5.03 -5.49 1.20
N VAL A 105 5.97 -5.60 0.27
CA VAL A 105 6.33 -6.84 -0.41
C VAL A 105 7.81 -7.08 -0.12
N ILE A 106 8.12 -8.22 0.47
CA ILE A 106 9.51 -8.62 0.72
C ILE A 106 9.83 -9.76 -0.23
N SER A 107 10.89 -9.60 -1.00
CA SER A 107 11.31 -10.53 -2.04
C SER A 107 12.82 -10.76 -1.98
N PRO A 108 13.35 -11.80 -2.65
CA PRO A 108 14.79 -11.98 -2.78
C PRO A 108 15.50 -10.79 -3.47
N ALA A 109 14.79 -10.07 -4.35
CA ALA A 109 15.32 -8.92 -5.06
C ALA A 109 15.42 -7.66 -4.18
N GLY A 110 14.64 -7.59 -3.10
CA GLY A 110 14.58 -6.40 -2.25
C GLY A 110 13.21 -6.19 -1.60
N VAL A 111 12.94 -4.93 -1.26
CA VAL A 111 11.75 -4.49 -0.55
C VAL A 111 10.91 -3.56 -1.43
N GLY A 112 9.66 -3.96 -1.64
CA GLY A 112 8.62 -3.17 -2.29
C GLY A 112 7.69 -2.52 -1.27
N TYR A 113 7.31 -1.29 -1.54
CA TYR A 113 6.40 -0.48 -0.74
C TYR A 113 5.34 0.15 -1.61
N THR A 114 4.08 -0.09 -1.26
CA THR A 114 2.94 0.52 -1.92
C THR A 114 2.30 1.51 -0.96
N THR A 115 2.29 2.79 -1.35
CA THR A 115 1.72 3.87 -0.55
C THR A 115 0.65 4.62 -1.34
N LEU A 116 -0.13 5.46 -0.65
CA LEU A 116 -1.07 6.36 -1.33
C LEU A 116 -0.41 7.35 -2.28
N SER A 117 0.89 7.62 -2.09
CA SER A 117 1.65 8.54 -2.94
C SER A 117 2.26 7.85 -4.14
N GLY A 118 2.27 6.51 -4.20
CA GLY A 118 2.92 5.74 -5.26
C GLY A 118 3.63 4.50 -4.73
N VAL A 119 4.37 3.85 -5.62
CA VAL A 119 5.09 2.62 -5.39
C VAL A 119 6.59 2.90 -5.31
N MET A 120 7.28 2.18 -4.44
CA MET A 120 8.72 2.22 -4.29
C MET A 120 9.26 0.79 -4.13
N ALA A 121 10.11 0.33 -5.03
CA ALA A 121 10.84 -0.92 -4.92
C ALA A 121 12.33 -0.60 -4.81
N VAL A 122 12.98 -1.17 -3.80
CA VAL A 122 14.38 -0.89 -3.47
C VAL A 122 15.13 -2.21 -3.28
N PRO A 123 16.28 -2.40 -3.95
CA PRO A 123 17.04 -3.63 -3.81
C PRO A 123 17.73 -3.68 -2.44
N TRP A 124 18.07 -4.88 -1.96
CA TRP A 124 18.65 -5.07 -0.63
C TRP A 124 19.97 -4.30 -0.41
N GLU A 125 20.72 -4.07 -1.49
CA GLU A 125 21.97 -3.31 -1.51
C GLU A 125 21.75 -1.82 -1.20
N ALA A 126 20.57 -1.30 -1.54
CA ALA A 126 20.19 0.08 -1.31
C ALA A 126 19.53 0.29 0.07
N VAL A 127 19.20 -0.79 0.78
CA VAL A 127 18.74 -0.77 2.16
C VAL A 127 19.96 -0.70 3.08
N GLN A 128 19.98 0.30 3.96
CA GLN A 128 21.05 0.49 4.94
C GLN A 128 20.76 -0.26 6.23
N VAL A 129 19.55 -0.09 6.78
CA VAL A 129 19.13 -0.68 8.05
C VAL A 129 17.65 -1.01 7.98
N VAL A 130 17.30 -2.18 8.51
CA VAL A 130 15.92 -2.56 8.83
C VAL A 130 15.82 -2.72 10.34
N GLN A 131 14.89 -2.02 10.98
CA GLN A 131 14.69 -2.12 12.42
C GLN A 131 13.21 -2.08 12.79
N VAL A 132 12.85 -2.73 13.89
CA VAL A 132 11.53 -2.63 14.47
C VAL A 132 11.62 -1.74 15.69
N GLU A 133 10.90 -0.63 15.64
CA GLU A 133 10.86 0.33 16.73
C GLU A 133 9.53 0.19 17.47
N SER A 134 9.57 0.27 18.79
CA SER A 134 8.39 0.54 19.59
C SER A 134 7.93 1.98 19.33
N ALA A 135 6.66 2.16 18.95
CA ALA A 135 6.03 3.47 18.86
C ALA A 135 4.79 3.45 19.77
N GLY A 136 4.38 4.60 20.31
CA GLY A 136 3.38 4.65 21.40
C GLY A 136 2.10 3.84 21.20
N LEU A 137 1.67 3.61 19.95
CA LEU A 137 0.48 2.82 19.60
C LEU A 137 0.78 1.43 18.98
N GLY A 138 2.02 0.93 19.12
CA GLY A 138 2.47 -0.39 18.64
C GLY A 138 3.83 -0.38 17.95
N ALA A 139 4.28 -1.54 17.48
CA ALA A 139 5.53 -1.65 16.73
C ALA A 139 5.42 -1.00 15.34
N ARG A 140 6.55 -0.49 14.83
CA ARG A 140 6.70 -0.02 13.45
C ARG A 140 7.97 -0.56 12.82
N LEU A 141 7.89 -0.97 11.57
CA LEU A 141 9.05 -1.27 10.74
C LEU A 141 9.64 0.06 10.25
N ASN A 142 10.93 0.26 10.45
CA ASN A 142 11.68 1.37 9.87
C ASN A 142 12.73 0.79 8.92
N VAL A 143 12.61 1.14 7.64
CA VAL A 143 13.59 0.79 6.61
C VAL A 143 14.32 2.05 6.17
N ARG A 144 15.59 2.13 6.55
CA ARG A 144 16.47 3.23 6.15
C ARG A 144 17.23 2.84 4.90
N LEU A 145 17.26 3.77 3.96
CA LEU A 145 17.99 3.64 2.70
C LEU A 145 19.33 4.36 2.82
N TRP A 146 20.31 3.99 1.98
CA TRP A 146 21.59 4.69 1.96
C TRP A 146 21.42 6.19 1.68
N PRO A 147 22.08 7.08 2.45
CA PRO A 147 22.07 8.51 2.18
C PRO A 147 22.69 8.78 0.80
N GLY A 148 21.92 9.42 -0.08
CA GLY A 148 22.33 9.72 -1.46
C GLY A 148 21.73 8.81 -2.53
N LEU A 149 20.91 7.81 -2.17
CA LEU A 149 20.21 6.98 -3.14
C LEU A 149 19.26 7.83 -4.01
N ALA A 150 19.46 7.77 -5.32
CA ALA A 150 18.59 8.42 -6.29
C ALA A 150 17.38 7.53 -6.63
N PRO A 151 16.20 8.12 -6.94
CA PRO A 151 14.99 7.35 -7.26
C PRO A 151 15.11 6.55 -8.58
N ASN A 152 16.10 6.86 -9.41
CA ASN A 152 16.45 6.20 -10.67
C ASN A 152 17.78 5.44 -10.58
N ALA A 153 18.29 5.18 -9.38
CA ALA A 153 19.48 4.36 -9.21
C ALA A 153 19.24 2.93 -9.72
N PRO A 154 20.29 2.19 -10.12
CA PRO A 154 20.14 0.82 -10.62
C PRO A 154 19.35 -0.06 -9.64
N GLY A 155 18.31 -0.74 -10.16
CA GLY A 155 17.44 -1.62 -9.37
C GLY A 155 16.38 -0.91 -8.52
N VAL A 156 16.41 0.42 -8.40
CA VAL A 156 15.40 1.21 -7.69
C VAL A 156 14.29 1.60 -8.65
N THR A 157 13.04 1.34 -8.26
CA THR A 157 11.85 1.83 -8.96
C THR A 157 11.03 2.69 -8.03
N ALA A 158 10.80 3.96 -8.36
CA ALA A 158 10.03 4.87 -7.53
C ALA A 158 9.07 5.72 -8.37
N THR A 159 7.76 5.52 -8.17
CA THR A 159 6.70 6.39 -8.75
C THR A 159 6.22 7.45 -7.75
N VAL A 160 6.75 7.43 -6.54
CA VAL A 160 6.42 8.40 -5.49
C VAL A 160 6.93 9.82 -5.80
N PRO A 161 6.24 10.87 -5.32
CA PRO A 161 6.69 12.24 -5.45
C PRO A 161 8.08 12.50 -4.83
N ARG A 162 8.81 13.46 -5.39
CA ARG A 162 10.16 13.86 -4.91
C ARG A 162 10.19 14.27 -3.43
N TRP A 163 9.13 14.88 -2.92
CA TRP A 163 9.05 15.26 -1.50
C TRP A 163 8.97 14.02 -0.59
N PHE A 164 8.26 12.99 -1.03
CA PHE A 164 8.13 11.73 -0.32
C PHE A 164 9.47 11.00 -0.32
N TRP A 165 10.12 10.90 -1.49
CA TRP A 165 11.48 10.34 -1.60
C TRP A 165 12.48 11.00 -0.64
N ARG A 166 12.53 12.34 -0.67
CA ARG A 166 13.43 13.11 0.22
C ARG A 166 13.14 12.88 1.71
N ARG A 167 11.86 12.73 2.07
CA ARG A 167 11.48 12.37 3.44
C ARG A 167 11.97 10.97 3.79
N THR A 168 11.74 9.99 2.92
CA THR A 168 12.17 8.60 3.10
C THR A 168 13.68 8.49 3.30
N LEU A 169 14.50 9.23 2.54
CA LEU A 169 15.96 9.25 2.74
C LEU A 169 16.37 9.82 4.09
N ARG A 170 15.65 10.83 4.60
CA ARG A 170 15.99 11.49 5.86
C ARG A 170 15.55 10.70 7.09
N THR A 171 14.34 10.17 7.06
CA THR A 171 13.71 9.57 8.24
C THR A 171 13.69 8.05 8.20
N GLY A 172 13.90 7.46 7.03
CA GLY A 172 13.52 6.08 6.75
C GLY A 172 12.04 5.98 6.39
N LEU A 173 11.69 4.81 5.85
CA LEU A 173 10.32 4.44 5.53
C LEU A 173 9.70 3.74 6.72
N TYR A 174 8.64 4.35 7.26
CA TYR A 174 7.92 3.83 8.41
C TYR A 174 6.67 3.09 7.98
N LEU A 175 6.53 1.86 8.47
CA LEU A 175 5.33 1.07 8.29
C LEU A 175 4.85 0.55 9.65
N PRO A 176 3.71 1.04 10.17
CA PRO A 176 3.22 0.62 11.47
C PRO A 176 2.62 -0.80 11.38
N PHE A 177 3.12 -1.74 12.18
CA PHE A 177 2.68 -3.14 12.16
C PHE A 177 1.21 -3.33 12.50
N ARG A 178 0.62 -2.41 13.27
CA ARG A 178 -0.83 -2.43 13.56
C ARG A 178 -1.71 -2.42 12.31
N MET A 179 -1.19 -1.96 11.16
CA MET A 179 -1.91 -1.98 9.89
C MET A 179 -1.71 -3.26 9.09
N LEU A 180 -0.72 -4.07 9.45
CA LEU A 180 -0.42 -5.33 8.76
C LEU A 180 -1.13 -6.49 9.43
N GLU A 181 -1.52 -7.49 8.64
CA GLU A 181 -2.06 -8.75 9.17
C GLU A 181 -0.96 -9.67 9.68
N GLN A 182 0.25 -9.58 9.14
CA GLN A 182 1.37 -10.41 9.58
C GLN A 182 1.90 -10.03 10.95
N ASP A 183 2.30 -11.07 11.69
CA ASP A 183 3.10 -10.94 12.91
C ASP A 183 4.45 -10.27 12.60
N PRO A 184 4.89 -9.26 13.39
CA PRO A 184 6.21 -8.66 13.25
C PRO A 184 7.35 -9.67 13.19
N THR A 185 7.27 -10.75 13.99
CA THR A 185 8.32 -11.79 14.03
C THR A 185 8.45 -12.53 12.71
N LEU A 186 7.34 -12.82 12.03
CA LEU A 186 7.33 -13.45 10.70
C LEU A 186 7.91 -12.52 9.64
N VAL A 187 7.58 -11.23 9.70
CA VAL A 187 8.16 -10.22 8.80
C VAL A 187 9.67 -10.13 9.01
N LEU A 188 10.14 -10.14 10.25
CA LEU A 188 11.58 -10.11 10.54
C LEU A 188 12.30 -11.39 10.12
N ALA A 189 11.68 -12.55 10.34
CA ALA A 189 12.22 -13.82 9.88
C ALA A 189 12.36 -13.84 8.35
N ALA A 190 11.33 -13.38 7.63
CA ALA A 190 11.36 -13.28 6.17
C ALA A 190 12.42 -12.28 5.68
N ILE A 191 12.61 -11.14 6.36
CA ILE A 191 13.67 -10.19 6.02
C ILE A 191 15.04 -10.82 6.22
N ASN A 192 15.27 -11.52 7.33
CA ASN A 192 16.55 -12.17 7.59
C ASN A 192 16.84 -13.29 6.57
N ASP A 193 15.84 -14.10 6.22
CA ASP A 193 15.96 -15.17 5.23
C ASP A 193 16.19 -14.62 3.81
N LEU A 194 15.30 -13.74 3.34
CA LEU A 194 15.32 -13.23 1.97
C LEU A 194 16.43 -12.21 1.70
N SER A 195 16.95 -11.54 2.73
CA SER A 195 18.15 -10.70 2.59
C SER A 195 19.46 -11.50 2.57
N GLY A 196 19.41 -12.82 2.82
CA GLY A 196 20.59 -13.66 2.99
C GLY A 196 21.38 -13.35 4.27
N GLY A 197 20.69 -12.93 5.34
CA GLY A 197 21.29 -12.57 6.62
C GLY A 197 22.03 -11.24 6.66
N ARG A 198 22.00 -10.45 5.57
CA ARG A 198 22.66 -9.13 5.46
C ARG A 198 22.07 -8.09 6.41
N HIS A 199 20.76 -8.18 6.63
CA HIS A 199 20.03 -7.28 7.51
C HIS A 199 19.55 -8.06 8.73
N ARG A 200 20.23 -7.89 9.87
CA ARG A 200 19.78 -8.42 11.16
C ARG A 200 18.89 -7.37 11.82
N PRO A 201 17.56 -7.52 11.79
CA PRO A 201 16.69 -6.57 12.44
C PRO A 201 16.96 -6.55 13.94
N ALA A 202 17.27 -5.36 14.47
CA ALA A 202 17.31 -5.17 15.91
C ALA A 202 15.89 -5.30 16.46
N LEU A 203 15.75 -6.11 17.52
CA LEU A 203 14.51 -6.16 18.30
C LEU A 203 14.26 -4.78 18.95
N PRO A 204 12.99 -4.40 19.12
CA PRO A 204 12.67 -3.17 19.83
C PRO A 204 13.29 -3.23 21.24
N ARG A 205 13.98 -2.17 21.62
CA ARG A 205 14.39 -1.92 23.01
C ARG A 205 13.21 -1.41 23.83
#